data_AF-A0A0F7CJT6-F1
#
_entry.id   AF-A0A0F7CJT6-F1
#
_cell.length_a   1.000
_cell.length_b   1.000
_cell.length_c   1.000
_cell.angle_alpha   90.00
_cell.angle_beta   90.00
_cell.angle_gamma   90.00
#
_symmetry.space_group_name_H-M   'P 1'
#
loop_
_entity.id
_entity.type
_entity.pdbx_description
1 polymer ?
#
loop_
_entity_poly.entity_id
_entity_poly.type
_entity_poly.pdbx_seq_one_letter_code
_entity_poly.pdbx_strand_id
1 'polypeptide(L)'
;MDLYLAIKHIFPSVQVDKDFVLLDKSDGKGPYIAVWNLDAPRPTEEELQAAWEACLEAEANKPPAEPDELEQLRKELADTKAALEDANGKLKTAGEETTNVQLALAEMYEQLLALKEGNPNG
;
A
#
# COMPACT_ATOMS: atom_id res chain seq x y z
N MET A 1 7.50 5.25 -20.99
CA MET A 1 6.92 6.60 -21.08
C MET A 1 5.53 6.53 -20.48
N ASP A 2 5.13 7.52 -19.67
CA ASP A 2 3.76 7.62 -19.16
C ASP A 2 2.90 8.41 -20.17
N LEU A 3 2.09 7.70 -20.97
CA LEU A 3 1.21 8.31 -21.97
C LEU A 3 0.17 9.23 -21.36
N TYR A 4 -0.32 8.93 -20.15
CA TYR A 4 -1.32 9.77 -19.50
C TYR A 4 -0.72 11.13 -19.18
N LEU A 5 0.47 11.16 -18.56
CA LEU A 5 1.16 12.41 -18.24
C LEU A 5 1.55 13.19 -19.51
N ALA A 6 2.04 12.51 -20.55
CA ALA A 6 2.40 13.14 -21.82
C ALA A 6 1.18 13.78 -22.51
N ILE A 7 0.07 13.05 -22.65
CA ILE A 7 -1.16 13.58 -23.26
C ILE A 7 -1.72 14.74 -22.45
N LYS A 8 -1.70 14.65 -21.12
CA LYS A 8 -2.17 15.71 -20.23
C LYS A 8 -1.29 16.95 -20.28
N HIS A 9 0.00 16.80 -20.54
CA HIS A 9 0.90 17.93 -20.74
C HIS A 9 0.61 18.67 -22.05
N ILE A 10 0.37 17.93 -23.14
CA ILE A 10 0.03 18.49 -24.46
C ILE A 10 -1.39 19.08 -24.46
N PHE A 11 -2.34 18.40 -23.82
CA PHE A 11 -3.74 18.80 -23.72
C PHE A 11 -4.20 18.87 -22.25
N PRO A 12 -3.97 19.99 -21.54
CA PRO A 12 -4.25 20.07 -20.10
C PRO A 12 -5.72 19.88 -19.71
N SER A 13 -6.66 20.14 -20.63
CA SER A 13 -8.10 20.10 -20.37
C SER A 13 -8.77 18.76 -20.70
N VAL A 14 -8.03 17.76 -21.18
CA VAL A 14 -8.65 16.49 -21.62
C VAL A 14 -8.98 15.58 -20.44
N GLN A 15 -10.08 14.85 -20.59
CA GLN A 15 -10.56 13.89 -19.61
C GLN A 15 -10.28 12.47 -20.09
N VAL A 16 -9.56 11.71 -19.27
CA VAL A 16 -9.42 10.25 -19.43
C VAL A 16 -10.81 9.61 -19.40
N ASP A 17 -11.00 8.57 -20.20
CA ASP A 17 -12.23 7.78 -20.38
C ASP A 17 -13.39 8.49 -21.10
N LYS A 18 -13.27 9.79 -21.37
CA LYS A 18 -14.23 10.56 -22.17
C LYS A 18 -13.63 10.99 -23.50
N ASP A 19 -12.52 11.71 -23.43
CA ASP A 19 -11.85 12.31 -24.58
C ASP A 19 -10.85 11.34 -25.21
N PHE A 20 -10.26 10.46 -24.41
CA PHE A 20 -9.40 9.37 -24.87
C PHE A 20 -9.39 8.23 -23.86
N VAL A 21 -9.15 7.01 -24.34
CA VAL A 21 -9.06 5.80 -23.51
C VAL A 21 -7.69 5.19 -23.65
N LEU A 22 -7.03 4.95 -22.52
CA LEU A 22 -5.79 4.19 -22.45
C LEU A 22 -6.10 2.76 -22.03
N LEU A 23 -5.63 1.79 -22.83
CA LEU A 23 -5.69 0.38 -22.47
C LEU A 23 -4.28 -0.16 -22.32
N ASP A 24 -4.08 -1.05 -21.37
CA ASP A 24 -2.85 -1.83 -21.24
C ASP A 24 -3.14 -3.26 -21.65
N LYS A 25 -2.31 -3.82 -22.54
CA LYS A 25 -2.40 -5.24 -22.93
C LYS A 25 -1.64 -6.16 -21.98
N SER A 26 -0.97 -5.61 -20.97
CA SER A 26 -0.08 -6.32 -20.05
C SER A 26 1.01 -7.10 -20.77
N ASP A 27 1.43 -6.64 -21.95
CA ASP A 27 2.49 -7.23 -22.78
C ASP A 27 3.88 -6.66 -22.44
N GLY A 28 3.97 -5.85 -21.39
CA GLY A 28 5.18 -5.18 -20.94
C GLY A 28 5.56 -3.94 -21.77
N LYS A 29 4.79 -3.57 -22.80
CA LYS A 29 5.03 -2.36 -23.60
C LYS A 29 4.34 -1.11 -23.02
N GLY A 30 3.48 -1.32 -22.04
CA GLY A 30 2.74 -0.26 -21.36
C GLY A 30 1.41 0.08 -22.03
N PRO A 31 0.68 1.06 -21.48
CA PRO A 31 -0.61 1.47 -22.04
C PRO A 31 -0.47 2.03 -23.45
N TYR A 32 -1.55 1.98 -24.23
CA TYR A 32 -1.67 2.59 -25.56
C TYR A 32 -3.01 3.32 -25.68
N ILE A 33 -3.05 4.35 -26.53
CA ILE A 33 -4.30 5.06 -26.86
C ILE A 33 -5.17 4.13 -27.71
N ALA A 34 -6.21 3.60 -27.09
CA ALA A 34 -7.18 2.69 -27.72
C ALA A 34 -8.30 3.46 -28.43
N VAL A 35 -8.73 4.59 -27.85
CA VAL A 35 -9.79 5.44 -28.39
C VAL A 35 -9.35 6.89 -28.30
N TRP A 36 -9.67 7.67 -29.34
CA TRP A 36 -9.40 9.10 -29.43
C TRP A 36 -10.68 9.81 -29.92
N ASN A 37 -11.33 10.54 -29.03
CA ASN A 37 -12.61 11.22 -29.25
C ASN A 37 -12.47 12.75 -29.34
N LEU A 38 -11.25 13.26 -29.47
CA LEU A 38 -10.97 14.68 -29.60
C LEU A 38 -10.98 15.11 -31.07
N ASP A 39 -11.45 16.34 -31.33
CA ASP A 39 -11.35 16.99 -32.64
C ASP A 39 -9.89 17.34 -32.99
N ALA A 40 -9.00 17.37 -32.00
CA ALA A 40 -7.56 17.55 -32.20
C ALA A 40 -6.93 16.31 -32.86
N PRO A 41 -5.88 16.49 -33.69
CA PRO A 41 -5.14 15.35 -34.21
C PRO A 41 -4.54 14.53 -33.06
N ARG A 42 -4.52 13.20 -33.25
CA ARG A 42 -3.85 12.30 -32.30
C ARG A 42 -2.35 12.66 -32.28
N PRO A 43 -1.76 12.88 -31.10
CA PRO A 43 -0.35 13.25 -30.99
C PRO A 43 0.55 12.13 -31.51
N THR A 44 1.68 12.51 -32.11
CA THR A 44 2.69 11.55 -32.58
C THR A 44 3.55 11.04 -31.43
N GLU A 45 4.30 9.95 -31.66
CA GLU A 45 5.19 9.40 -30.65
C GLU A 45 6.27 10.42 -30.24
N GLU A 46 6.75 11.22 -31.20
CA GLU A 46 7.74 12.27 -30.96
C GLU A 46 7.19 13.39 -30.07
N GLU A 47 5.94 13.80 -30.28
CA GLU A 47 5.28 14.82 -29.44
C GLU A 47 5.06 14.30 -28.02
N LEU A 48 4.64 13.04 -27.88
CA LEU A 48 4.47 12.38 -26.59
C LEU A 48 5.79 12.24 -25.85
N GLN A 49 6.86 11.83 -26.55
CA GLN A 49 8.19 11.70 -25.99
C GLN A 49 8.74 13.06 -25.54
N ALA A 50 8.59 14.11 -26.36
CA ALA A 50 9.01 15.46 -25.99
C ALA A 50 8.24 16.00 -24.77
N ALA A 51 6.93 15.76 -24.71
CA ALA A 51 6.11 16.14 -23.56
C ALA A 51 6.49 15.36 -22.29
N TRP A 52 6.83 14.08 -22.43
CA TRP A 52 7.33 13.26 -21.32
C TRP A 52 8.69 13.75 -20.82
N GLU A 53 9.62 14.07 -21.72
CA GLU A 53 10.92 14.64 -21.38
C GLU A 53 10.79 15.99 -20.68
N ALA A 54 9.89 16.87 -21.15
CA ALA A 54 9.59 18.14 -20.50
C ALA A 54 9.01 17.94 -19.08
N CYS A 55 8.13 16.95 -18.88
CA CYS A 55 7.63 16.58 -17.55
C CYS A 55 8.77 16.07 -16.65
N LEU A 56 9.67 15.23 -17.16
CA LEU A 56 10.83 14.74 -16.42
C LEU A 56 11.80 15.86 -16.05
N GLU A 57 12.06 16.79 -16.96
CA GLU A 57 12.92 17.94 -16.72
C GLU A 57 12.29 18.91 -15.70
N ALA A 58 10.97 19.10 -15.75
CA ALA A 58 10.24 19.86 -14.74
C ALA A 58 10.29 19.21 -13.35
N GLU A 59 10.16 17.87 -13.27
CA GLU A 59 10.27 17.15 -12.00
C GLU A 59 11.73 17.11 -11.49
N ALA A 60 12.71 16.98 -12.39
CA ALA A 60 14.13 17.02 -12.05
C ALA A 60 14.60 18.40 -11.58
N ASN A 61 14.01 19.47 -12.14
CA ASN A 61 14.23 20.85 -11.71
C ASN A 61 13.31 21.30 -10.57
N LYS A 62 12.41 20.42 -10.11
CA LYS A 62 11.64 20.69 -8.91
C LYS A 62 12.62 20.78 -7.73
N PRO A 63 12.52 21.81 -6.88
CA PRO A 63 13.30 21.84 -5.66
C PRO A 63 13.10 20.51 -4.91
N PRO A 64 14.15 19.92 -4.32
CA PRO A 64 13.98 18.72 -3.50
C PRO A 64 12.84 18.99 -2.52
N ALA A 65 11.95 17.99 -2.37
CA ALA A 65 10.73 18.06 -1.56
C ALA A 65 10.96 18.93 -0.33
N GLU A 66 10.07 19.90 -0.12
CA GLU A 66 10.24 20.89 0.93
C GLU A 66 10.55 20.15 2.24
N PRO A 67 11.56 20.61 3.02
CA PRO A 67 12.04 19.89 4.20
C PRO A 67 10.91 19.50 5.17
N ASP A 68 9.79 20.21 5.12
CA ASP A 68 8.56 19.96 5.88
C ASP A 68 7.88 18.60 5.56
N GLU A 69 7.80 18.19 4.29
CA GLU A 69 7.19 16.89 3.93
C GLU A 69 8.05 15.72 4.41
N LEU A 70 9.38 15.86 4.30
CA LEU A 70 10.34 14.87 4.75
C LEU A 70 10.35 14.75 6.29
N GLU A 71 10.17 15.87 6.98
CA GLU A 71 10.05 15.92 8.44
C GLU A 71 8.72 15.32 8.92
N GLN A 72 7.61 15.61 8.25
CA GLN A 72 6.31 14.98 8.51
C GLN A 72 6.38 13.47 8.31
N LEU A 73 6.96 12.99 7.19
CA LEU A 73 7.10 11.56 6.93
C LEU A 73 7.97 10.86 7.99
N ARG A 74 9.04 11.51 8.45
CA ARG A 74 9.88 11.00 9.54
C ARG A 74 9.12 10.91 10.86
N LYS A 75 8.27 11.89 11.14
CA LYS A 75 7.41 11.89 12.32
C LYS A 75 6.39 10.75 12.26
N GLU A 76 5.70 10.57 11.14
CA GLU A 76 4.76 9.46 10.94
C GLU A 76 5.44 8.10 11.07
N LEU A 77 6.66 7.95 10.54
CA LEU A 77 7.46 6.73 10.72
C LEU A 77 7.82 6.47 12.19
N ALA A 78 8.15 7.51 12.95
CA ALA A 78 8.44 7.38 14.37
C ALA A 78 7.18 6.97 15.17
N ASP A 79 6.05 7.59 14.88
CA ASP A 79 4.77 7.32 15.55
C ASP A 79 4.28 5.90 15.25
N THR A 80 4.35 5.47 13.99
CA THR A 80 3.98 4.10 13.59
C THR A 80 4.88 3.05 14.22
N LYS A 81 6.19 3.32 14.33
CA LYS A 81 7.12 2.42 15.01
C LYS A 81 6.81 2.28 16.50
N ALA A 82 6.53 3.39 17.18
CA ALA A 82 6.16 3.37 18.60
C ALA A 82 4.86 2.59 18.85
N ALA A 83 3.86 2.79 17.99
CA ALA A 83 2.60 2.04 18.06
C ALA A 83 2.80 0.53 17.84
N LEU A 84 3.70 0.15 16.93
CA LEU A 84 4.04 -1.26 16.67
C LEU A 84 4.73 -1.90 17.88
N GLU A 85 5.65 -1.20 18.53
CA GLU A 85 6.34 -1.68 19.73
C GLU A 85 5.36 -1.90 20.90
N ASP A 86 4.41 -0.97 21.11
CA ASP A 86 3.34 -1.11 22.11
C ASP A 86 2.43 -2.31 21.82
N ALA A 87 1.98 -2.47 20.56
CA ALA A 87 1.16 -3.58 20.15
C ALA A 87 1.87 -4.93 20.34
N ASN A 88 3.17 -5.00 20.03
CA ASN A 88 3.96 -6.21 20.23
C ASN A 88 4.14 -6.54 21.72
N GLY A 89 4.31 -5.53 22.58
CA GLY A 89 4.33 -5.69 24.03
C GLY A 89 3.02 -6.30 24.55
N LYS A 90 1.87 -5.78 24.10
CA LYS A 90 0.54 -6.29 24.46
C LYS A 90 0.34 -7.74 24.02
N LEU A 91 0.75 -8.09 22.80
CA LEU A 91 0.67 -9.46 22.29
C LEU A 91 1.50 -10.43 23.13
N LYS A 92 2.69 -10.01 23.56
CA LYS A 92 3.53 -10.82 24.43
C LYS A 92 2.84 -11.09 25.78
N THR A 93 2.33 -10.05 26.44
CA THR A 93 1.61 -10.20 27.71
C THR A 93 0.37 -11.06 27.57
N ALA A 94 -0.43 -10.85 26.52
CA ALA A 94 -1.61 -11.68 26.26
C ALA A 94 -1.23 -13.16 26.00
N GLY A 95 -0.10 -13.41 25.35
CA GLY A 95 0.43 -14.77 25.15
C GLY A 95 0.86 -15.45 26.47
N GLU A 96 1.52 -14.70 27.36
CA GLU A 96 1.87 -15.18 28.70
C GLU A 96 0.62 -15.49 29.53
N GLU A 97 -0.38 -14.61 29.53
CA GLU A 97 -1.67 -14.82 30.19
C GLU A 97 -2.41 -16.05 29.65
N THR A 98 -2.43 -16.20 28.32
CA THR A 98 -3.05 -17.38 27.67
C THR A 98 -2.37 -18.66 28.10
N THR A 99 -1.03 -18.67 28.17
CA THR A 99 -0.26 -19.83 28.62
C THR A 99 -0.57 -20.17 30.08
N ASN A 100 -0.64 -19.16 30.95
CA ASN A 100 -0.99 -19.36 32.36
C ASN A 100 -2.39 -19.95 32.53
N VAL A 101 -3.38 -19.48 31.76
CA VAL A 101 -4.74 -20.02 31.78
C VAL A 101 -4.75 -21.48 31.30
N GLN A 102 -3.99 -21.81 30.26
CA GLN A 102 -3.88 -23.19 29.77
C GLN A 102 -3.26 -24.12 30.80
N LEU A 103 -2.21 -23.69 31.51
CA LEU A 103 -1.58 -24.44 32.59
C LEU A 103 -2.56 -24.70 33.74
N ALA A 104 -3.24 -23.66 34.22
CA ALA A 104 -4.24 -23.79 35.29
C ALA A 104 -5.39 -24.74 34.89
N LEU A 105 -5.82 -24.69 33.63
CA LEU A 105 -6.84 -25.60 33.11
C LEU A 105 -6.35 -27.05 33.07
N ALA A 106 -5.11 -27.29 32.64
CA ALA A 106 -4.50 -28.63 32.64
C ALA A 106 -4.38 -29.19 34.07
N GLU A 107 -3.93 -28.37 35.02
CA GLU A 107 -3.87 -28.75 36.44
C GLU A 107 -5.23 -29.13 37.00
N MET A 108 -6.29 -28.38 36.64
CA MET A 108 -7.66 -28.70 37.05
C MET A 108 -8.14 -30.04 36.46
N TYR A 109 -7.83 -30.33 35.19
CA TYR A 109 -8.19 -31.61 34.57
C TYR A 109 -7.50 -32.79 35.26
N GLU A 110 -6.21 -32.68 35.60
CA GLU A 110 -5.48 -33.71 36.35
C GLU A 110 -6.10 -33.96 37.73
N GLN A 111 -6.49 -32.90 38.45
CA GLN A 111 -7.18 -33.04 39.74
C GLN A 111 -8.52 -33.76 39.64
N LEU A 112 -9.33 -33.46 38.61
CA LEU A 112 -10.59 -34.15 38.36
C LEU A 112 -10.39 -35.63 38.01
N LEU A 113 -9.33 -35.95 37.26
CA LEU A 113 -8.98 -37.33 36.93
C LEU A 113 -8.58 -38.11 38.19
N ALA A 114 -7.70 -37.54 39.02
CA ALA A 114 -7.28 -38.14 40.27
C ALA A 114 -8.45 -38.38 41.26
N LEU A 115 -9.42 -37.45 41.32
CA LEU A 115 -10.64 -37.64 42.11
C LEU A 115 -11.53 -38.77 41.59
N LYS A 116 -11.58 -38.97 40.27
CA LYS A 116 -12.35 -40.04 39.64
C LYS A 116 -11.71 -41.42 39.88
N GLU A 117 -10.38 -41.49 39.85
CA GLU A 117 -9.62 -42.73 40.08
C GLU A 117 -9.51 -43.10 41.56
N GLY A 118 -9.53 -42.11 42.46
CA GLY A 118 -9.49 -42.29 43.91
C GLY A 118 -10.83 -42.66 44.56
N ASN A 119 -11.91 -42.87 43.80
CA ASN A 119 -13.21 -43.29 44.32
C ASN A 119 -13.41 -44.82 44.12
N PRO A 120 -13.15 -45.66 45.14
CA PRO A 120 -13.29 -47.12 45.00
C PRO A 120 -14.75 -47.63 45.00
N ASN A 121 -15.77 -46.77 45.00
CA ASN A 121 -17.19 -47.15 45.03
C ASN A 121 -18.05 -46.42 43.98
N GLY A 122 -17.55 -46.32 42.74
CA GLY A 122 -18.37 -46.05 41.55
C GLY A 122 -18.83 -47.35 40.90
#